data_AF-A0AB37UEQ2-F1
#
_entry.id   AF-A0AB37UEQ2-F1
#
_cell.length_a   1.000
_cell.length_b   1.000
_cell.length_c   1.000
_cell.angle_alpha   90.00
_cell.angle_beta   90.00
_cell.angle_gamma   90.00
#
_symmetry.space_group_name_H-M   'P 1'
#
loop_
_entity.id
_entity.type
_entity.pdbx_description
1 polymer ?
#
loop_
_entity_poly.entity_id
_entity_poly.type
_entity_poly.pdbx_seq_one_letter_code
_entity_poly.pdbx_strand_id
1 'polypeptide(L)' 'MPRQVGVSGKPLGRLTIECDELCLFVNSKKNDVYIWLAIDRNSPEIVGCFIGDRTRKLAR' A
#
# COMPACT_ATOMS: atom_id res chain seq x y z
N MET A 1 -1.40 10.16 17.41
CA MET A 1 -2.14 11.17 16.62
C MET A 1 -2.37 10.59 15.23
N PRO A 2 -3.60 10.27 14.82
CA PRO A 2 -3.88 9.85 13.44
C PRO A 2 -3.66 11.05 12.51
N ARG A 3 -2.88 10.88 11.43
CA ARG A 3 -2.66 11.91 10.41
C ARG A 3 -3.68 11.70 9.29
N GLN A 4 -4.73 12.53 9.25
CA GLN A 4 -5.65 12.57 8.12
C GLN A 4 -5.06 13.45 7.02
N VAL A 5 -5.01 12.92 5.79
CA VAL A 5 -4.62 13.66 4.59
C VAL A 5 -5.89 14.02 3.84
N GLY A 6 -6.04 15.29 3.45
CA GLY A 6 -7.12 15.71 2.57
C GLY A 6 -6.91 15.11 1.18
N VAL A 7 -7.77 14.18 0.79
CA VAL A 7 -7.71 13.53 -0.53
C VAL A 7 -8.68 14.27 -1.45
N SER A 8 -8.19 14.85 -2.55
CA SER A 8 -9.06 15.38 -3.60
C SER A 8 -9.65 14.23 -4.42
N GLY A 9 -10.89 14.39 -4.88
CA GLY A 9 -11.53 13.40 -5.75
C GLY A 9 -10.79 13.31 -7.10
N LYS A 10 -10.35 12.11 -7.47
CA LYS A 10 -9.66 11.87 -8.74
C LYS A 10 -10.66 11.71 -9.89
N PRO A 11 -10.34 12.21 -11.09
CA PRO A 11 -11.19 11.98 -12.25
C PRO A 11 -11.33 10.48 -12.52
N LEU A 12 -12.57 10.03 -12.74
CA LEU A 12 -12.88 8.65 -13.10
C LEU A 12 -12.36 8.38 -14.52
N GLY A 13 -11.38 7.47 -14.63
CA GLY A 13 -10.71 7.17 -15.90
C GLY A 13 -9.86 5.90 -15.82
N ARG A 14 -9.15 5.60 -16.91
CA ARG A 14 -8.27 4.42 -16.97
C ARG A 14 -7.01 4.66 -16.14
N LEU A 15 -6.89 3.95 -15.02
CA LEU A 15 -5.76 4.05 -14.11
C LEU A 15 -4.75 2.94 -14.39
N THR A 16 -3.47 3.28 -14.50
CA THR A 16 -2.39 2.29 -14.63
C THR A 16 -1.75 2.15 -13.26
N ILE A 17 -2.16 1.10 -12.54
CA ILE A 17 -1.68 0.85 -11.18
C ILE A 17 -0.44 -0.04 -11.23
N GLU A 18 0.59 0.39 -10.52
CA GLU A 18 1.72 -0.44 -10.15
C GLU A 18 1.55 -0.92 -8.72
N CYS A 19 1.82 -2.22 -8.50
CA CYS A 19 1.83 -2.81 -7.17
C CYS A 19 3.27 -3.02 -6.73
N ASP A 20 3.61 -2.48 -5.56
CA ASP A 20 4.91 -2.66 -4.93
C ASP A 20 4.77 -3.38 -3.58
N GLU A 21 5.70 -4.28 -3.27
CA GLU A 21 5.73 -5.09 -2.05
C GLU A 21 6.96 -4.71 -1.22
N LEU A 22 6.71 -4.06 -0.08
CA LEU A 22 7.74 -3.69 0.88
C LEU A 22 7.69 -4.64 2.07
N CYS A 23 8.85 -5.20 2.42
CA CYS A 23 9.05 -6.00 3.62
C CYS A 23 9.85 -5.19 4.64
N LEU A 24 9.27 -4.94 5.81
CA LEU A 24 9.90 -4.24 6.92
C LEU A 24 10.07 -5.20 8.10
N PHE A 25 11.23 -5.12 8.76
CA PHE A 25 11.48 -5.84 10.00
C PHE A 25 11.40 -4.86 11.16
N VAL A 26 10.38 -4.99 12.01
CA VAL A 26 10.23 -4.12 13.17
C VAL A 26 10.85 -4.79 14.40
N ASN A 27 11.99 -4.24 14.86
CA ASN A 27 12.71 -4.60 16.09
C ASN A 27 13.37 -6.01 16.10
N SER A 28 12.80 -7.01 15.41
CA SER A 28 13.35 -8.37 15.31
C SER A 28 12.94 -9.04 13.99
N LYS A 29 13.78 -9.92 13.42
CA LYS A 29 13.52 -10.70 12.19
C LYS A 29 12.32 -11.68 12.26
N LYS A 30 11.55 -11.64 13.35
CA LYS A 30 10.33 -12.44 13.55
C LYS A 30 9.05 -11.63 13.36
N ASN A 31 9.15 -10.31 13.29
CA ASN A 31 8.03 -9.41 13.08
C ASN A 31 8.15 -8.81 11.68
N ASP A 32 7.89 -9.66 10.69
CA ASP A 32 7.92 -9.29 9.29
C ASP A 32 6.60 -8.61 8.94
N VAL A 33 6.64 -7.30 8.73
CA VAL A 33 5.47 -6.52 8.31
C VAL A 33 5.56 -6.35 6.80
N TYR A 34 4.51 -6.77 6.09
CA TYR A 34 4.40 -6.60 4.65
C TYR A 34 3.47 -5.45 4.36
N ILE A 35 3.94 -4.52 3.53
CA ILE A 35 3.17 -3.39 3.04
C ILE A 35 3.05 -3.55 1.54
N TRP A 36 1.81 -3.58 1.07
CA TRP A 36 1.47 -3.56 -0.34
C TRP A 36 1.00 -2.16 -0.69
N LEU A 37 1.64 -1.54 -1.67
CA LEU A 37 1.29 -0.21 -2.17
C LEU A 37 0.76 -0.34 -3.59
N ALA A 38 -0.42 0.22 -3.82
CA ALA A 38 -0.96 0.46 -5.15
C ALA A 38 -0.70 1.93 -5.50
N ILE A 39 0.11 2.17 -6.53
CA ILE A 39 0.55 3.49 -6.95
C ILE A 39 0.06 3.72 -8.37
N ASP A 40 -0.58 4.87 -8.63
CA ASP A 40 -0.87 5.25 -10.01
C ASP A 40 0.42 5.73 -10.68
N ARG A 41 0.80 5.10 -11.80
CA ARG A 41 2.02 5.44 -12.55
C ARG A 41 1.97 6.87 -13.12
N ASN A 42 0.78 7.37 -13.43
CA ASN A 42 0.64 8.66 -14.10
C ASN A 42 0.71 9.84 -13.12
N SER A 43 0.16 9.71 -11.90
CA SER A 43 0.20 10.77 -10.87
C SER A 43 1.21 10.54 -9.72
N PRO A 44 2.10 9.53 -9.82
CA PRO A 44 2.81 8.92 -8.68
C PRO A 44 2.11 8.89 -7.32
N GLU A 45 0.79 8.80 -7.28
CA GLU A 45 0.03 8.83 -6.02
C GLU A 45 -0.31 7.43 -5.54
N ILE A 46 -0.21 7.21 -4.23
CA ILE A 46 -0.69 5.98 -3.59
C ILE A 46 -2.23 6.00 -3.63
N VAL A 47 -2.81 5.04 -4.34
CA VAL A 47 -4.27 4.83 -4.46
C VAL A 47 -4.78 3.75 -3.51
N GLY A 48 -3.89 2.94 -2.96
CA GLY A 48 -4.23 1.95 -1.95
C GLY A 48 -3.00 1.50 -1.17
N CYS A 49 -3.20 1.15 0.09
CA CYS A 49 -2.20 0.47 0.89
C CYS A 49 -2.83 -0.66 1.68
N PHE A 50 -2.09 -1.76 1.83
CA PHE A 50 -2.49 -2.88 2.67
C PHE A 50 -1.31 -3.32 3.51
N ILE A 51 -1.53 -3.46 4.83
CA ILE A 51 -0.50 -3.87 5.78
C ILE A 51 -0.95 -5.20 6.36
N GLY A 52 -0.08 -6.22 6.31
CA GLY A 52 -0.39 -7.53 6.86
C GLY A 52 0.83 -8.43 6.96
N ASP A 53 0.62 -9.62 7.51
CA ASP A 53 1.64 -10.67 7.54
C ASP A 53 1.69 -11.37 6.17
N ARG A 54 2.88 -11.78 5.70
CA ARG A 54 3.04 -12.58 4.45
C ARG A 54 2.39 -13.96 4.50
N THR A 55 1.79 -14.33 5.63
CA THR A 55 0.98 -15.54 5.71
C THR A 55 -0.12 -15.45 4.65
N ARG A 56 0.01 -16.30 3.62
CA ARG A 56 -0.78 -16.46 2.38
C ARG A 56 -2.32 -16.49 2.53
N LYS A 57 -2.85 -16.37 3.75
CA LYS A 57 -4.29 -16.34 4.05
C LYS A 57 -4.99 -15.03 3.74
N LEU A 58 -4.27 -13.92 3.53
CA LEU A 58 -4.88 -12.59 3.39
C LEU A 58 -4.89 -12.04 1.95
N ALA A 59 -4.27 -12.72 0.99
CA ALA A 59 -4.48 -12.43 -0.43
C ALA A 59 -5.82 -13.04 -0.86
N ARG A 60 -6.90 -12.27 -0.80
CA ARG A 60 -8.24 -12.68 -1.24
C ARG A 60 -8.81 -11.66 -2.21
#